data_AF-A0AAV9A7Q0-F1
#
_entry.id   AF-A0AAV9A7Q0-F1
#
_cell.length_a   1.000
_cell.length_b   1.000
_cell.length_c   1.000
_cell.angle_alpha   90.00
_cell.angle_beta   90.00
_cell.angle_gamma   90.00
#
_symmetry.space_group_name_H-M   'P 1'
#
loop_
_entity.id
_entity.type
_entity.pdbx_description
1 polymer ?
#
loop_
_entity_poly.entity_id
_entity_poly.type
_entity_poly.pdbx_seq_one_letter_code
_entity_poly.pdbx_strand_id
1 'polypeptide(L)'
;MDIISQLQEQVNTIAALAFNSFGTLQRDAPPVQLSPNYPEPVAKSTEDVINVAEHPKIMSAALVKAAKQFDLLVSALPLSEGGEEAQLKQIAELQAENEAVGQELQKQLEAAEEELKRVRELFNQAADNCLNLKKPD
;
A
#
# COMPACT_ATOMS: atom_id res chain seq x y z
N MET A 1 -0.27 -3.52 2.74
CA MET A 1 -1.13 -2.80 3.69
C MET A 1 -2.16 -2.04 2.87
N ASP A 2 -3.44 -2.11 3.21
CA ASP A 2 -4.51 -1.49 2.43
C ASP A 2 -4.45 0.06 2.48
N ILE A 3 -4.97 0.74 1.45
CA ILE A 3 -4.94 2.21 1.34
C ILE A 3 -5.72 2.86 2.49
N ILE A 4 -6.83 2.26 2.93
CA ILE A 4 -7.61 2.77 4.07
C ILE A 4 -6.80 2.67 5.36
N SER A 5 -6.09 1.56 5.59
CA SER A 5 -5.18 1.42 6.74
C SER A 5 -4.06 2.46 6.70
N GLN A 6 -3.46 2.70 5.53
CA GLN A 6 -2.43 3.73 5.37
C GLN A 6 -2.96 5.14 5.66
N LEU A 7 -4.19 5.45 5.24
CA LEU A 7 -4.84 6.73 5.57
C LEU A 7 -5.02 6.91 7.09
N GLN A 8 -5.46 5.85 7.80
CA GLN A 8 -5.62 5.89 9.25
C GLN A 8 -4.29 6.13 9.97
N GLU A 9 -3.24 5.43 9.57
CA GLU A 9 -1.88 5.63 10.10
C GLU A 9 -1.35 7.04 9.81
N GLN A 10 -1.64 7.57 8.62
CA GLN A 10 -1.22 8.91 8.24
C GLN A 10 -1.94 9.99 9.06
N VAL A 11 -3.24 9.83 9.34
CA VAL A 11 -3.98 10.73 10.24
C VAL A 11 -3.42 10.68 11.65
N ASN A 12 -3.11 9.49 12.18
CA ASN A 12 -2.46 9.34 13.48
C ASN A 12 -1.10 10.04 13.52
N THR A 13 -0.33 9.94 12.44
CA THR A 13 0.96 10.62 12.29
C THR A 13 0.81 12.13 12.30
N ILE A 14 -0.16 12.68 11.57
CA ILE A 14 -0.47 14.12 11.57
C ILE A 14 -0.86 14.58 12.98
N ALA A 15 -1.72 13.83 13.68
CA ALA A 15 -2.14 14.15 15.04
C ALA A 15 -0.95 14.17 16.02
N ALA A 16 -0.09 13.15 15.95
CA ALA A 16 1.12 13.08 16.78
C ALA A 16 2.10 14.23 16.48
N LEU A 17 2.32 14.53 15.20
CA LEU A 17 3.18 15.65 14.79
C LEU A 17 2.62 16.99 15.31
N ALA A 18 1.32 17.22 15.16
CA ALA A 18 0.68 18.44 15.64
C ALA A 18 0.81 18.58 17.17
N PHE A 19 0.43 17.54 17.92
CA PHE A 19 0.51 17.54 19.38
C PHE A 19 1.93 17.82 19.89
N ASN A 20 2.92 17.10 19.35
CA ASN A 20 4.32 17.26 19.76
C ASN A 20 4.91 18.62 19.35
N SER A 21 4.55 19.12 18.17
CA SER A 21 5.02 20.43 17.69
C SER A 21 4.49 21.54 18.57
N PHE A 22 3.18 21.57 18.86
CA PHE A 22 2.60 22.58 19.73
C PHE A 22 3.10 22.47 21.17
N GLY A 23 3.22 21.25 21.70
CA GLY A 23 3.77 21.02 23.04
C GLY A 23 5.21 21.53 23.16
N THR A 24 6.04 21.30 22.14
CA THR A 24 7.43 21.78 22.12
C THR A 24 7.48 23.31 22.01
N LEU A 25 6.67 23.91 21.14
CA LEU A 25 6.57 25.36 21.02
C LEU A 25 6.16 26.03 22.34
N GLN A 26 5.19 25.45 23.06
CA GLN A 26 4.75 25.99 24.34
C GLN A 26 5.80 25.82 25.44
N ARG A 27 6.48 24.67 25.49
CA ARG A 27 7.53 24.38 26.46
C ARG A 27 8.74 25.31 26.28
N ASP A 28 9.11 25.58 25.03
CA ASP A 28 10.33 26.29 24.67
C ASP A 28 10.08 27.78 24.35
N ALA A 29 8.86 28.27 24.54
CA ALA A 29 8.50 29.67 24.28
C ALA A 29 9.33 30.63 25.14
N PRO A 30 10.07 31.59 24.54
CA PRO A 30 10.78 32.59 25.30
C PRO A 30 9.80 33.55 25.97
N PRO A 31 10.11 34.05 27.18
CA PRO A 31 9.29 35.07 27.81
C PRO A 31 9.33 36.36 26.97
N VAL A 32 8.18 37.04 26.87
CA VAL A 32 8.03 38.30 26.14
C VAL A 32 7.57 39.40 27.08
N GLN A 33 8.13 40.60 26.95
CA GLN A 33 7.71 41.76 27.74
C GLN A 33 6.32 42.21 27.27
N LEU A 34 5.35 42.27 28.19
CA LEU A 34 3.96 42.61 27.87
C LEU A 34 3.75 44.11 27.63
N SER A 35 4.55 44.97 28.28
CA SER A 35 4.50 46.43 28.09
C SER A 35 5.83 47.07 28.53
N PRO A 36 6.14 48.30 28.05
CA PRO A 36 7.36 49.02 28.45
C PRO A 36 7.45 49.31 29.95
N ASN A 37 6.34 49.28 30.68
CA ASN A 37 6.28 49.52 32.12
C ASN A 37 6.59 48.28 32.96
N TYR A 38 6.78 47.11 32.33
CA TYR A 38 7.09 45.87 33.02
C TYR A 38 8.60 45.59 32.98
N PRO A 39 9.22 45.04 34.03
CA PRO A 39 10.63 44.63 33.99
C PRO A 39 10.89 43.63 32.85
N GLU A 40 12.07 43.74 32.22
CA GLU A 40 12.48 42.81 31.18
C GLU A 40 12.64 41.39 31.76
N PRO A 41 12.09 40.35 31.12
CA PRO A 41 12.19 39.00 31.64
C PRO A 41 13.64 38.51 31.70
N VAL A 42 14.03 37.88 32.80
CA VAL A 42 15.38 37.30 32.95
C VAL A 42 15.52 36.12 31.98
N ALA A 43 16.44 36.23 31.01
CA ALA A 43 16.74 35.15 30.09
C ALA A 43 17.35 33.96 30.87
N LYS A 44 16.80 32.75 30.68
CA LYS A 44 17.42 31.53 31.21
C LYS A 44 18.77 31.31 30.52
N SER A 45 19.79 30.94 31.31
CA SER A 45 21.17 30.69 30.86
C SER A 45 21.20 29.67 29.72
N THR A 46 21.76 30.12 28.60
CA THR A 46 21.84 29.48 27.29
C THR A 46 22.96 28.43 27.24
N GLU A 47 22.74 27.24 27.79
CA GLU A 47 23.57 26.07 27.43
C GLU A 47 22.80 25.08 26.51
N ASP A 48 21.46 25.04 26.60
CA ASP A 48 20.60 24.25 25.72
C ASP A 48 19.74 25.14 24.79
N VAL A 49 20.38 26.05 24.04
CA VAL A 49 19.65 26.78 22.97
C VAL A 49 19.41 25.81 21.82
N ILE A 50 18.41 24.94 22.00
CA ILE A 50 17.66 24.40 20.87
C ILE A 50 17.30 25.63 20.04
N ASN A 51 17.80 25.71 18.81
CA ASN A 51 17.62 26.87 17.97
C ASN A 51 16.12 27.09 17.76
N VAL A 52 15.53 27.97 18.59
CA VAL A 52 14.09 28.23 18.70
C VAL A 52 13.53 28.72 17.36
N ALA A 53 14.38 29.22 16.46
CA ALA A 53 13.99 29.61 15.11
C ALA A 53 14.02 28.47 14.08
N GLU A 54 14.88 27.46 14.25
CA GLU A 54 15.04 26.36 13.27
C GLU A 54 14.16 25.15 13.59
N HIS A 55 13.98 24.81 14.86
CA HIS A 55 13.16 23.66 15.27
C HIS A 55 11.69 23.75 14.79
N PRO A 56 11.02 24.91 14.88
CA PRO A 56 9.67 25.08 14.36
C PRO A 56 9.57 24.93 12.84
N LYS A 57 10.63 25.30 12.09
CA LYS A 57 10.66 25.14 10.63
C LYS A 57 10.70 23.66 10.25
N ILE A 58 11.51 22.86 10.95
CA ILE A 58 11.59 21.41 10.72
C ILE A 58 10.26 20.75 11.05
N MET A 59 9.66 21.10 12.18
CA MET A 59 8.36 20.57 12.63
C MET A 59 7.22 20.93 11.68
N SER A 60 7.14 22.19 11.23
CA SER A 60 6.14 22.63 10.25
C SER A 60 6.34 21.96 8.89
N ALA A 61 7.58 21.79 8.43
CA ALA A 61 7.88 21.04 7.21
C ALA A 61 7.44 19.57 7.31
N ALA A 62 7.66 18.92 8.45
CA ALA A 62 7.22 17.56 8.70
C ALA A 62 5.68 17.44 8.66
N LEU A 63 4.97 18.39 9.28
CA LEU A 63 3.51 18.44 9.26
C LEU A 63 2.97 18.63 7.84
N VAL A 64 3.53 19.57 7.07
CA VAL A 64 3.13 19.81 5.67
C VAL A 64 3.41 18.58 4.80
N LYS A 65 4.56 17.93 4.99
CA LYS A 65 4.87 16.69 4.28
C LYS A 65 3.85 15.60 4.60
N ALA A 66 3.48 15.45 5.86
CA ALA A 66 2.49 14.47 6.28
C ALA A 66 1.10 14.76 5.68
N ALA A 67 0.69 16.03 5.62
CA ALA A 67 -0.56 16.44 4.98
C ALA A 67 -0.55 16.14 3.46
N LYS A 68 0.54 16.44 2.76
CA LYS A 68 0.67 16.11 1.32
C LYS A 68 0.61 14.61 1.07
N GLN A 69 1.23 13.81 1.93
CA GLN A 69 1.17 12.36 1.81
C GLN A 69 -0.27 11.84 2.02
N PHE A 70 -1.03 12.44 2.93
CA PHE A 70 -2.45 12.15 3.08
C PHE A 70 -3.22 12.46 1.79
N ASP A 71 -3.01 13.63 1.17
CA ASP A 71 -3.68 13.99 -0.09
C ASP A 71 -3.37 13.02 -1.23
N LEU A 72 -2.11 12.56 -1.31
CA LEU A 72 -1.70 11.53 -2.28
C LEU A 72 -2.44 10.21 -2.05
N LEU A 73 -2.58 9.79 -0.78
CA LEU A 73 -3.32 8.58 -0.43
C LEU A 73 -4.82 8.70 -0.74
N VAL A 74 -5.42 9.87 -0.49
CA VAL A 74 -6.82 10.15 -0.87
C VAL A 74 -6.99 10.08 -2.38
N SER A 75 -6.05 10.65 -3.14
CA SER A 75 -6.08 10.63 -4.62
C SER A 75 -5.87 9.23 -5.19
N ALA A 76 -5.23 8.33 -4.44
CA ALA A 76 -5.01 6.94 -4.83
C ALA A 76 -6.20 6.02 -4.49
N LEU A 77 -7.25 6.52 -3.83
CA LEU A 77 -8.43 5.72 -3.55
C LEU A 77 -9.09 5.28 -4.86
N PRO A 78 -9.38 3.97 -5.03
CA PRO A 78 -10.12 3.50 -6.18
C PRO A 78 -11.55 4.03 -6.06
N LEU A 79 -11.86 5.10 -6.79
CA LEU A 79 -13.21 5.63 -6.88
C LEU A 79 -14.05 4.63 -7.67
N SER A 80 -15.09 4.10 -7.03
CA SER A 80 -16.12 3.36 -7.77
C SER A 80 -16.91 4.36 -8.61
N GLU A 81 -16.64 4.39 -9.92
CA GLU A 81 -17.48 5.12 -10.88
C GLU A 81 -18.91 4.56 -10.80
N GLY A 82 -19.85 5.38 -10.36
CA GLY A 82 -21.27 4.99 -10.26
C GLY A 82 -21.70 4.43 -8.89
N GLY A 83 -20.83 4.43 -7.88
CA GLY A 83 -21.18 4.03 -6.52
C GLY A 83 -21.35 2.53 -6.31
N GLU A 84 -21.89 2.14 -5.15
CA GLU A 84 -21.93 0.74 -4.69
C GLU A 84 -22.64 -0.20 -5.68
N GLU A 85 -23.75 0.24 -6.28
CA GLU A 85 -24.52 -0.60 -7.22
C GLU A 85 -23.73 -0.91 -8.49
N ALA A 86 -23.02 0.08 -9.06
CA ALA A 86 -22.16 -0.12 -10.22
C ALA A 86 -20.99 -1.06 -9.89
N GLN A 87 -20.43 -0.93 -8.69
CA GLN A 87 -19.37 -1.82 -8.20
C GLN A 87 -19.86 -3.27 -8.06
N LEU A 88 -21.04 -3.47 -7.46
CA LEU A 88 -21.63 -4.80 -7.30
C LEU A 88 -21.92 -5.45 -8.65
N LYS A 89 -22.42 -4.68 -9.61
CA LYS A 89 -22.63 -5.15 -10.98
C LYS A 89 -21.31 -5.57 -11.64
N GLN A 90 -20.27 -4.74 -11.53
CA GLN A 90 -18.94 -5.06 -12.07
C GLN A 90 -18.36 -6.32 -11.42
N ILE A 91 -18.55 -6.51 -10.11
CA ILE A 91 -18.13 -7.73 -9.40
C ILE A 91 -18.86 -8.96 -9.98
N ALA A 92 -20.18 -8.88 -10.18
CA ALA A 92 -20.95 -9.99 -10.74
C ALA A 92 -20.51 -10.34 -12.17
N GLU A 93 -20.23 -9.33 -13.00
CA GLU A 93 -19.69 -9.53 -14.36
C GLU A 93 -18.31 -10.21 -14.33
N LEU A 94 -17.39 -9.74 -13.48
CA LEU A 94 -16.08 -10.35 -13.30
C LEU A 94 -16.14 -11.78 -12.74
N GLN A 95 -17.12 -12.08 -11.89
CA GLN A 95 -17.34 -13.43 -11.38
C GLN A 95 -17.80 -14.37 -12.50
N ALA A 96 -18.74 -13.94 -13.33
CA ALA A 96 -19.21 -14.71 -14.48
C ALA A 96 -18.10 -14.93 -15.52
N GLU A 97 -17.27 -13.91 -15.78
CA GLU A 97 -16.12 -14.02 -16.67
C GLU A 97 -15.09 -15.01 -16.12
N ASN A 98 -14.74 -14.92 -14.84
CA ASN A 98 -13.81 -15.85 -14.20
C ASN A 98 -14.32 -17.30 -14.25
N GLU A 99 -15.62 -17.52 -14.04
CA GLU A 99 -16.21 -18.86 -14.14
C GLU A 99 -16.11 -19.41 -15.56
N ALA A 100 -16.45 -18.60 -16.58
CA ALA A 100 -16.35 -19.01 -17.98
C ALA A 100 -14.91 -19.33 -18.39
N VAL A 101 -13.95 -18.48 -18.00
CA VAL A 101 -12.52 -18.70 -18.23
C VAL A 101 -12.03 -19.95 -17.50
N GLY A 102 -12.50 -20.19 -16.27
CA GLY A 102 -12.19 -21.38 -15.48
C GLY A 102 -12.68 -22.67 -16.15
N GLN A 103 -13.89 -22.67 -16.72
CA GLN A 103 -14.44 -23.82 -17.45
C GLN A 103 -13.66 -24.11 -18.72
N GLU A 104 -13.29 -23.07 -19.49
CA GLU A 104 -12.48 -23.25 -20.69
C GLU A 104 -11.08 -23.78 -20.35
N LEU A 105 -10.46 -23.27 -19.29
CA LEU A 105 -9.17 -23.76 -18.81
C LEU A 105 -9.26 -25.25 -18.41
N GLN A 106 -10.32 -25.65 -17.70
CA GLN A 106 -10.54 -27.05 -17.31
C GLN A 106 -10.63 -27.97 -18.53
N LYS A 107 -11.40 -27.55 -19.55
CA LYS A 107 -11.55 -28.32 -20.79
C LYS A 107 -10.22 -28.47 -21.54
N GLN A 108 -9.42 -27.42 -21.57
CA GLN A 108 -8.09 -27.46 -22.20
C GLN A 108 -7.13 -28.38 -21.44
N LEU A 109 -7.18 -28.38 -20.11
CA LEU A 109 -6.40 -29.31 -19.29
C LEU A 109 -6.79 -30.76 -19.56
N GLU A 110 -8.08 -31.07 -19.59
CA GLU A 110 -8.57 -32.43 -19.91
C GLU A 110 -8.10 -32.89 -21.29
N ALA A 111 -8.21 -32.03 -22.30
CA ALA A 111 -7.74 -32.34 -23.65
C ALA A 111 -6.22 -32.59 -23.71
N ALA A 112 -5.44 -31.76 -23.00
CA ALA A 112 -3.99 -31.91 -22.92
C ALA A 112 -3.58 -33.19 -22.16
N GLU A 113 -4.29 -33.56 -21.10
CA GLU A 113 -4.06 -34.81 -20.36
C GLU A 113 -4.33 -36.04 -21.22
N GLU A 114 -5.41 -36.03 -22.02
CA GLU A 114 -5.69 -37.10 -22.97
C GLU A 114 -4.60 -37.22 -24.04
N GLU A 115 -4.17 -36.10 -24.62
CA GLU A 115 -3.10 -36.09 -25.62
C GLU A 115 -1.80 -36.64 -25.05
N LEU A 116 -1.43 -36.19 -23.85
CA LEU A 116 -0.25 -36.66 -23.14
C LEU A 116 -0.33 -38.16 -22.83
N LYS A 117 -1.52 -38.68 -22.48
CA LYS A 117 -1.74 -40.12 -22.32
C LYS A 117 -1.49 -40.88 -23.63
N ARG A 118 -2.05 -40.41 -24.75
CA ARG A 118 -1.84 -41.02 -26.07
C ARG A 118 -0.36 -41.02 -26.48
N VAL A 119 0.35 -39.91 -26.26
CA VAL A 119 1.79 -39.81 -26.54
C VAL A 119 2.59 -40.80 -25.69
N ARG A 120 2.26 -40.94 -24.39
CA ARG A 120 2.90 -41.92 -23.50
C ARG A 120 2.65 -43.36 -23.96
N GLU A 121 1.44 -43.69 -24.38
CA GLU A 121 1.10 -45.02 -24.89
C GLU A 121 1.87 -45.35 -26.17
N LEU A 122 1.91 -44.43 -27.13
CA LEU A 122 2.68 -44.59 -28.36
C LEU A 122 4.19 -44.70 -28.09
N PHE A 123 4.71 -43.91 -27.16
CA PHE A 123 6.11 -43.99 -26.73
C PHE A 123 6.44 -45.36 -26.14
N ASN A 124 5.59 -45.87 -25.24
CA ASN A 124 5.77 -47.20 -24.65
C ASN A 124 5.72 -48.30 -25.72
N GLN A 125 4.78 -48.24 -26.66
CA GLN A 125 4.70 -49.19 -27.77
C GLN A 125 5.95 -49.14 -28.67
N ALA A 126 6.46 -47.95 -28.97
CA ALA A 126 7.70 -47.79 -29.74
C ALA A 126 8.89 -48.36 -28.99
N ALA A 127 9.02 -48.08 -27.69
CA ALA A 127 10.04 -48.64 -26.82
C ALA A 127 9.97 -50.18 -26.76
N ASP A 128 8.77 -50.74 -26.58
CA ASP A 128 8.54 -52.19 -26.55
C ASP A 128 8.87 -52.85 -27.90
N ASN A 129 8.53 -52.21 -29.02
CA ASN A 129 8.89 -52.71 -30.36
C ASN A 129 10.41 -52.70 -30.58
N CYS A 130 11.11 -51.66 -30.12
CA CYS A 130 12.57 -51.59 -30.17
C CYS A 130 13.26 -52.62 -29.26
N LEU A 131 12.68 -52.93 -28.09
CA LEU A 131 13.22 -53.90 -27.15
C LEU A 131 12.89 -55.35 -27.54
N ASN A 132 11.70 -55.61 -28.08
CA ASN A 132 11.24 -56.96 -28.41
C ASN A 132 11.57 -57.41 -29.84
N LEU A 133 12.13 -56.53 -30.70
CA LEU A 133 12.56 -56.78 -32.09
C LEU A 133 11.89 -58.04 -32.68
N LYS A 134 10.60 -57.95 -33.07
CA LYS A 134 9.95 -59.04 -33.80
C LYS A 134 10.81 -59.35 -35.01
N LYS A 135 11.56 -60.45 -34.95
CA LYS A 135 12.32 -60.95 -36.09
C LYS A 135 11.29 -61.19 -37.20
N PRO A 136 11.46 -60.59 -38.39
CA PRO A 136 10.61 -60.91 -39.51
C PRO A 136 10.84 -62.39 -39.86
N ASP A 137 9.78 -63.19 -39.85
CA ASP A 137 9.73 -64.50 -40.49
C ASP A 137 9.76 -64.33 -42.03
#